data_AF-A0A378QXR7-F1
#
_entry.id   AF-A0A378QXR7-F1
#
_cell.length_a   1.000
_cell.length_b   1.000
_cell.length_c   1.000
_cell.angle_alpha   90.00
_cell.angle_beta   90.00
_cell.angle_gamma   90.00
#
_symmetry.space_group_name_H-M   'P 1'
#
loop_
_entity.id
_entity.type
_entity.pdbx_description
1 polymer ?
#
loop_
_entity_poly.entity_id
_entity_poly.type
_entity_poly.pdbx_seq_one_letter_code
_entity_poly.pdbx_strand_id
1 'polypeptide(L)'
;MKELILTLKKDWSLSKKPQYCNDSFELLCVFGNEGLEIDLMKSVSKLGIVNIPPNFLDFIKETNGAKLFYDKAYGQAGMDLYGTDVVYEKNLEWRNSYLSQDLLPTDLIIGEFLGDSDLVVLRCDKNSDDYGDIIILLPLDERKDWYFLDENFESFLRNFCNNEGVKYWEIS
;
A
#
# COMPACT_ATOMS: atom_id res chain seq x y z
N MET A 1 2.84 -12.11 -7.95
CA MET A 1 1.56 -11.54 -7.45
C MET A 1 0.40 -12.53 -7.18
N LYS A 2 -0.24 -13.13 -8.20
CA LYS A 2 -1.46 -13.96 -8.06
C LYS A 2 -1.43 -15.00 -6.93
N GLU A 3 -0.37 -15.81 -6.88
CA GLU A 3 -0.20 -16.87 -5.87
C GLU A 3 -0.18 -16.30 -4.44
N LEU A 4 0.45 -15.14 -4.24
CA LEU A 4 0.48 -14.44 -2.95
C LEU A 4 -0.94 -14.04 -2.53
N ILE A 5 -1.71 -13.43 -3.43
CA ILE A 5 -3.09 -13.01 -3.16
C ILE A 5 -3.99 -14.23 -2.88
N LEU A 6 -3.86 -15.32 -3.64
CA LEU A 6 -4.61 -16.56 -3.39
C LEU A 6 -4.27 -17.17 -2.03
N THR A 7 -3.00 -17.17 -1.65
CA THR A 7 -2.55 -17.65 -0.33
C THR A 7 -3.13 -16.80 0.79
N LEU A 8 -3.08 -15.47 0.67
CA LEU A 8 -3.68 -14.57 1.66
C LEU A 8 -5.20 -14.72 1.76
N LYS A 9 -5.90 -14.83 0.62
CA LYS A 9 -7.34 -15.12 0.61
C LYS A 9 -7.65 -16.44 1.30
N LYS A 10 -6.83 -17.47 1.12
CA LYS A 10 -7.04 -18.77 1.79
C LYS A 10 -6.77 -18.68 3.29
N ASP A 11 -5.66 -18.05 3.69
CA ASP A 11 -5.13 -18.17 5.04
C ASP A 11 -5.58 -17.05 5.98
N TRP A 12 -6.02 -15.91 5.45
CA TRP A 12 -6.34 -14.70 6.20
C TRP A 12 -7.74 -14.12 5.93
N SER A 13 -8.61 -14.76 5.13
CA SER A 13 -10.00 -14.27 4.97
C SER A 13 -10.84 -14.37 6.24
N LEU A 14 -10.40 -15.17 7.21
CA LEU A 14 -11.00 -15.26 8.54
C LEU A 14 -10.04 -14.68 9.57
N SER A 15 -10.62 -13.99 10.56
CA SER A 15 -9.88 -13.48 11.71
C SER A 15 -9.12 -14.60 12.40
N LYS A 16 -7.84 -14.36 12.66
CA LYS A 16 -6.99 -15.24 13.47
C LYS A 16 -5.89 -14.44 14.18
N LYS A 17 -5.30 -15.04 15.19
CA LYS A 17 -4.19 -14.46 15.94
C LYS A 17 -2.91 -14.49 15.11
N PRO A 18 -2.13 -13.39 15.05
CA PRO A 18 -0.80 -13.43 14.47
C PRO A 18 0.20 -14.14 15.40
N GLN A 19 1.26 -14.71 14.83
CA GLN A 19 2.29 -15.48 15.52
C GLN A 19 3.09 -14.66 16.52
N TYR A 20 3.26 -13.36 16.28
CA TYR A 20 4.02 -12.47 17.16
C TYR A 20 3.21 -11.97 18.36
N CYS A 21 1.89 -12.21 18.42
CA CYS A 21 1.05 -11.72 19.50
C CYS A 21 0.08 -12.81 20.00
N ASN A 22 0.35 -13.36 21.18
CA ASN A 22 -0.42 -14.49 21.69
C ASN A 22 -1.83 -14.11 22.20
N ASP A 23 -2.12 -12.88 22.64
CA ASP A 23 -3.33 -12.61 23.44
C ASP A 23 -4.04 -11.24 23.27
N SER A 24 -3.75 -10.42 22.26
CA SER A 24 -4.29 -9.04 22.25
C SER A 24 -5.32 -8.72 21.17
N PHE A 25 -5.25 -9.32 19.97
CA PHE A 25 -6.19 -9.03 18.87
C PHE A 25 -6.14 -10.10 17.77
N GLU A 26 -7.18 -10.13 16.94
CA GLU A 26 -7.25 -10.98 15.76
C GLU A 26 -7.22 -10.13 14.49
N LEU A 27 -6.52 -10.62 13.47
CA LEU A 27 -6.33 -9.92 12.22
C LEU A 27 -6.93 -10.73 11.07
N LEU A 28 -7.39 -10.04 10.04
CA LEU A 28 -7.81 -10.65 8.78
C LEU A 28 -7.35 -9.82 7.58
N CYS A 29 -7.43 -10.42 6.40
CA CYS A 29 -7.27 -9.73 5.12
C CYS A 29 -8.61 -9.67 4.39
N VAL A 30 -8.99 -8.48 3.93
CA VAL A 30 -10.18 -8.24 3.10
C VAL A 30 -9.71 -7.77 1.74
N PHE A 31 -10.18 -8.43 0.69
CA PHE A 31 -9.81 -8.11 -0.68
C PHE A 31 -11.01 -7.51 -1.42
N GLY A 32 -10.78 -6.49 -2.24
CA GLY A 32 -11.75 -6.05 -3.22
C GLY A 32 -12.00 -7.12 -4.29
N ASN A 33 -13.08 -6.95 -5.05
CA ASN A 33 -13.29 -7.70 -6.29
C ASN A 33 -12.13 -7.45 -7.27
N GLU A 34 -12.00 -8.25 -8.33
CA GLU A 34 -11.00 -7.97 -9.37
C GLU A 34 -11.10 -6.52 -9.86
N GLY A 35 -9.97 -5.82 -9.86
CA GLY A 35 -9.87 -4.46 -10.34
C GLY A 35 -9.66 -4.43 -11.85
N LEU A 36 -10.02 -3.32 -12.47
CA LEU A 36 -9.75 -3.09 -13.88
C LEU A 36 -8.58 -2.12 -14.00
N GLU A 37 -7.51 -2.58 -14.67
CA GLU A 37 -6.32 -1.77 -14.98
C GLU A 37 -6.71 -0.43 -15.66
N ILE A 38 -7.71 -0.45 -16.54
CA ILE A 38 -8.20 0.75 -17.22
C ILE A 38 -8.76 1.80 -16.25
N ASP A 39 -9.40 1.38 -15.15
CA ASP A 39 -9.94 2.30 -14.16
C ASP A 39 -8.83 2.94 -13.34
N LEU A 40 -7.81 2.16 -12.96
CA LEU A 40 -6.60 2.70 -12.35
C LEU A 40 -5.96 3.75 -13.26
N MET A 41 -5.69 3.39 -14.51
CA MET A 41 -5.02 4.28 -15.47
C MET A 41 -5.81 5.56 -15.71
N LYS A 42 -7.14 5.49 -15.75
CA LYS A 42 -8.02 6.66 -15.84
C LYS A 42 -7.94 7.54 -14.59
N SER A 43 -7.82 6.96 -13.39
CA SER A 43 -7.69 7.70 -12.14
C SER A 43 -6.31 8.38 -12.03
N VAL A 44 -5.23 7.65 -12.24
CA VAL A 44 -3.85 8.16 -12.05
C VAL A 44 -3.41 9.12 -13.16
N SER A 45 -3.94 9.00 -14.38
CA SER A 45 -3.66 9.95 -15.47
C SER A 45 -4.16 11.36 -15.18
N LYS A 46 -5.22 11.52 -14.39
CA LYS A 46 -5.68 12.83 -13.90
C LYS A 46 -4.67 13.50 -12.97
N LEU A 47 -3.80 12.71 -12.33
CA LEU A 47 -2.69 13.17 -11.50
C LEU A 47 -1.42 13.45 -12.32
N GLY A 48 -1.46 13.26 -13.65
CA GLY A 48 -0.29 13.39 -14.53
C GLY A 48 0.63 12.17 -14.53
N ILE A 49 0.25 11.07 -13.87
CA ILE A 49 1.04 9.84 -13.80
C ILE A 49 0.61 8.91 -14.93
N VAL A 50 1.56 8.50 -15.76
CA VAL A 50 1.30 7.70 -16.98
C VAL A 50 2.04 6.37 -17.04
N ASN A 51 3.05 6.16 -16.19
CA ASN A 51 3.82 4.90 -16.15
C ASN A 51 3.64 4.26 -14.78
N ILE A 52 2.78 3.25 -14.70
CA ILE A 52 2.58 2.49 -13.46
C ILE A 52 3.48 1.24 -13.49
N PRO A 53 4.26 0.99 -12.43
CA PRO A 53 5.07 -0.22 -12.29
C PRO A 53 4.26 -1.51 -12.50
N PRO A 54 4.74 -2.46 -13.33
CA PRO A 54 4.00 -3.69 -13.67
C PRO A 54 3.55 -4.51 -12.45
N ASN A 55 4.37 -4.58 -11.41
CA ASN A 55 4.04 -5.35 -10.21
C ASN A 55 2.79 -4.83 -9.49
N PHE A 56 2.53 -3.51 -9.55
CA PHE A 56 1.32 -2.93 -8.99
C PHE A 56 0.11 -3.14 -9.92
N LEU A 57 0.30 -3.11 -11.24
CA LEU A 57 -0.76 -3.46 -12.20
C LEU A 57 -1.22 -4.91 -12.02
N ASP A 58 -0.28 -5.82 -11.81
CA ASP A 58 -0.59 -7.23 -11.54
C ASP A 58 -1.35 -7.42 -10.23
N PHE A 59 -1.16 -6.54 -9.23
CA PHE A 59 -1.98 -6.54 -8.02
C PHE A 59 -3.41 -6.11 -8.33
N ILE A 60 -3.59 -5.01 -9.07
CA ILE A 60 -4.91 -4.47 -9.42
C ILE A 60 -5.74 -5.48 -10.22
N LYS A 61 -5.11 -6.25 -11.11
CA LYS A 61 -5.78 -7.33 -11.86
C LYS A 61 -6.35 -8.44 -10.95
N GLU A 62 -5.72 -8.68 -9.80
CA GLU A 62 -6.13 -9.74 -8.87
C GLU A 62 -7.11 -9.23 -7.80
N THR A 63 -7.07 -7.92 -7.50
CA THR A 63 -7.93 -7.28 -6.50
C THR A 63 -7.95 -5.75 -6.63
N ASN A 64 -9.13 -5.15 -6.43
CA ASN A 64 -9.34 -3.71 -6.40
C ASN A 64 -9.12 -3.18 -4.98
N GLY A 65 -7.86 -3.03 -4.59
CA GLY A 65 -7.48 -2.67 -3.23
C GLY A 65 -7.68 -3.82 -2.23
N ALA A 66 -7.10 -3.66 -1.05
CA ALA A 66 -7.18 -4.66 0.02
C ALA A 66 -6.87 -4.05 1.38
N LYS A 67 -7.60 -4.50 2.41
CA LYS A 67 -7.21 -4.30 3.80
C LYS A 67 -6.43 -5.51 4.26
N LEU A 68 -5.16 -5.35 4.56
CA LEU A 68 -4.26 -6.43 4.97
C LEU A 68 -4.00 -6.34 6.46
N PHE A 69 -4.09 -7.48 7.14
CA PHE A 69 -3.84 -7.57 8.59
C PHE A 69 -4.68 -6.57 9.39
N TYR A 70 -5.94 -6.44 8.99
CA TYR A 70 -6.91 -5.53 9.57
C TYR A 70 -7.47 -6.10 10.86
N ASP A 71 -7.36 -5.32 11.94
CA ASP A 71 -8.10 -5.58 13.16
C ASP A 71 -9.53 -5.02 13.03
N LYS A 72 -10.52 -5.92 12.99
CA LYS A 72 -11.93 -5.54 12.88
C LYS A 72 -12.52 -4.97 14.18
N ALA A 73 -11.91 -5.28 15.32
CA ALA A 73 -12.42 -4.86 16.62
C ALA A 73 -12.20 -3.36 16.84
N TYR A 74 -10.98 -2.87 16.58
CA TYR A 74 -10.63 -1.47 16.82
C TYR A 74 -10.37 -0.68 15.53
N GLY A 75 -10.05 -1.33 14.41
CA GLY A 75 -9.78 -0.66 13.14
C GLY A 75 -8.45 0.08 13.10
N GLN A 76 -7.52 -0.25 13.99
CA GLN A 76 -6.28 0.50 14.27
C GLN A 76 -5.00 -0.28 13.92
N ALA A 77 -5.12 -1.32 13.11
CA ALA A 77 -3.97 -2.14 12.71
C ALA A 77 -4.09 -2.59 11.27
N GLY A 78 -2.93 -2.78 10.64
CA GLY A 78 -2.80 -3.25 9.27
C GLY A 78 -2.61 -2.12 8.27
N MET A 79 -2.83 -2.46 7.00
CA MET A 79 -2.64 -1.58 5.86
C MET A 79 -3.87 -1.60 4.97
N ASP A 80 -4.34 -0.44 4.54
CA ASP A 80 -5.39 -0.29 3.54
C ASP A 80 -4.76 0.12 2.20
N LEU A 81 -4.67 -0.82 1.27
CA LEU A 81 -4.28 -0.58 -0.12
C LEU A 81 -5.50 -0.10 -0.91
N TYR A 82 -5.37 1.07 -1.52
CA TYR A 82 -6.46 1.76 -2.17
C TYR A 82 -6.96 1.02 -3.42
N GLY A 83 -8.28 1.00 -3.56
CA GLY A 83 -8.96 0.66 -4.81
C GLY A 83 -8.86 1.78 -5.84
N THR A 84 -9.12 1.44 -7.10
CA THR A 84 -9.13 2.35 -8.25
C THR A 84 -10.17 3.47 -8.14
N ASP A 85 -11.19 3.26 -7.32
CA ASP A 85 -12.29 4.18 -7.02
C ASP A 85 -11.89 5.30 -6.05
N VAL A 86 -10.92 5.05 -5.15
CA VAL A 86 -10.51 6.01 -4.11
C VAL A 86 -9.11 6.58 -4.31
N VAL A 87 -8.24 5.90 -5.07
CA VAL A 87 -6.83 6.30 -5.24
C VAL A 87 -6.66 7.75 -5.73
N TYR A 88 -7.53 8.22 -6.64
CA TYR A 88 -7.47 9.58 -7.14
C TYR A 88 -7.79 10.61 -6.04
N GLU A 89 -8.90 10.41 -5.32
CA GLU A 89 -9.35 11.37 -4.30
C GLU A 89 -8.36 11.42 -3.13
N LYS A 90 -7.83 10.27 -2.69
CA LYS A 90 -6.80 10.20 -1.63
C LYS A 90 -5.52 10.94 -2.01
N ASN A 91 -5.04 10.78 -3.24
CA ASN A 91 -3.88 11.53 -3.72
C ASN A 91 -4.18 13.02 -3.86
N LEU A 92 -5.38 13.40 -4.32
CA LEU A 92 -5.79 14.79 -4.47
C LEU A 92 -5.88 15.48 -3.10
N GLU A 93 -6.45 14.83 -2.10
CA GLU A 93 -6.52 15.32 -0.72
C GLU A 93 -5.12 15.63 -0.19
N TRP A 94 -4.18 14.69 -0.31
CA TRP A 94 -2.82 14.89 0.16
C TRP A 94 -2.08 15.99 -0.58
N ARG A 95 -2.18 16.01 -1.92
CA ARG A 95 -1.53 17.01 -2.78
C ARG A 95 -2.08 18.43 -2.58
N ASN A 96 -3.31 18.57 -2.09
CA ASN A 96 -3.91 19.85 -1.73
C ASN A 96 -3.67 20.24 -0.26
N SER A 97 -3.06 19.35 0.54
CA SER A 97 -2.72 19.64 1.92
C SER A 97 -1.44 20.47 2.04
N TYR A 98 -1.19 21.01 3.24
CA TYR A 98 0.05 21.73 3.54
C TYR A 98 1.30 20.83 3.54
N LEU A 99 1.12 19.50 3.61
CA LEU A 99 2.16 18.48 3.58
C LEU A 99 2.56 18.04 2.17
N SER A 100 1.97 18.67 1.14
CA SER A 100 2.20 18.31 -0.27
C SER A 100 3.61 18.59 -0.79
N GLN A 101 4.42 19.38 -0.08
CA GLN A 101 5.70 19.89 -0.57
C GLN A 101 6.76 18.80 -0.77
N ASP A 102 6.63 17.67 -0.08
CA ASP A 102 7.60 16.57 -0.07
C ASP A 102 7.30 15.44 -1.07
N LEU A 103 6.10 15.45 -1.69
CA LEU A 103 5.77 14.51 -2.76
C LEU A 103 6.33 14.98 -4.11
N LEU A 104 6.98 14.05 -4.81
CA LEU A 104 7.35 14.27 -6.20
C LEU A 104 6.11 14.14 -7.12
N PRO A 105 6.11 14.78 -8.30
CA PRO A 105 4.98 14.73 -9.24
C PRO A 105 4.54 13.29 -9.59
N THR A 106 5.51 12.38 -9.70
CA THR A 106 5.34 10.96 -10.06
C THR A 106 5.24 10.02 -8.86
N ASP A 107 5.14 10.54 -7.63
CA ASP A 107 4.80 9.71 -6.48
C ASP A 107 3.31 9.37 -6.50
N LEU A 108 2.96 8.09 -6.38
CA LEU A 108 1.59 7.65 -6.26
C LEU A 108 1.36 7.09 -4.86
N ILE A 109 0.49 7.72 -4.06
CA ILE A 109 0.05 7.11 -2.80
C ILE A 109 -0.91 5.97 -3.15
N ILE A 110 -0.55 4.74 -2.76
CA ILE A 110 -1.30 3.52 -3.06
C ILE A 110 -1.96 2.89 -1.84
N GLY A 111 -1.72 3.42 -0.65
CA GLY A 111 -2.34 2.94 0.58
C GLY A 111 -1.92 3.71 1.82
N GLU A 112 -2.46 3.31 2.96
CA GLU A 112 -2.21 3.89 4.28
C GLU A 112 -2.10 2.80 5.36
N PHE A 113 -1.28 3.04 6.38
CA PHE A 113 -1.28 2.24 7.60
C PHE A 113 -2.36 2.74 8.54
N LEU A 114 -3.08 1.78 9.11
CA LEU A 114 -4.17 2.06 10.02
C LEU A 114 -3.60 2.25 11.43
N GLY A 115 -3.87 3.41 12.04
CA GLY A 115 -3.49 3.72 13.42
C GLY A 115 -2.41 4.81 13.58
N ASP A 116 -1.45 4.89 12.67
CA ASP A 116 -0.30 5.81 12.75
C ASP A 116 -0.18 6.82 11.60
N SER A 117 -1.11 6.78 10.63
CA SER A 117 -1.26 7.75 9.52
C SER A 117 -0.18 7.67 8.43
N ASP A 118 0.76 6.74 8.53
CA ASP A 118 1.80 6.54 7.52
C ASP A 118 1.19 6.15 6.17
N LEU A 119 1.79 6.62 5.08
CA LEU A 119 1.30 6.37 3.73
C LEU A 119 2.27 5.52 2.92
N VAL A 120 1.74 4.70 2.03
CA VAL A 120 2.52 3.86 1.11
C VAL A 120 2.60 4.56 -0.23
N VAL A 121 3.81 4.92 -0.64
CA VAL A 121 4.09 5.61 -1.90
C VAL A 121 4.76 4.65 -2.88
N LEU A 122 4.28 4.63 -4.11
CA LEU A 122 4.85 3.92 -5.25
C LEU A 122 5.55 4.91 -6.19
N ARG A 123 6.81 4.62 -6.50
CA ARG A 123 7.61 5.42 -7.42
C ARG A 123 7.24 5.13 -8.88
N CYS A 124 6.71 6.13 -9.57
CA CYS A 124 6.21 6.00 -10.95
C CYS A 124 7.01 6.80 -11.99
N ASP A 125 8.22 7.28 -11.66
CA ASP A 125 9.12 7.90 -12.64
C ASP A 125 9.96 6.85 -13.36
N LYS A 126 9.57 6.49 -14.59
CA LYS A 126 10.28 5.51 -15.41
C LYS A 126 11.73 5.88 -15.78
N ASN A 127 12.14 7.13 -15.57
CA ASN A 127 13.49 7.59 -15.89
C ASN A 127 14.39 7.67 -14.64
N SER A 128 13.85 7.35 -13.46
CA SER A 128 14.58 7.32 -12.20
C SER A 128 15.06 5.90 -11.90
N ASP A 129 16.18 5.79 -11.18
CA ASP A 129 16.75 4.49 -10.77
C ASP A 129 15.85 3.74 -9.77
N ASP A 130 15.01 4.47 -9.04
CA ASP A 130 14.06 3.97 -8.04
C ASP A 130 12.65 3.66 -8.62
N TYR A 131 12.53 3.49 -9.94
CA TYR A 131 11.23 3.19 -10.58
C TYR A 131 10.64 1.87 -10.06
N GLY A 132 9.44 1.95 -9.47
CA GLY A 132 8.74 0.80 -8.91
C GLY A 132 8.99 0.57 -7.43
N ASP A 133 9.89 1.34 -6.81
CA ASP A 133 10.21 1.21 -5.40
C ASP A 133 9.09 1.74 -4.51
N ILE A 134 9.05 1.19 -3.30
CA ILE A 134 8.15 1.60 -2.23
C ILE A 134 8.86 2.54 -1.27
N ILE A 135 8.14 3.62 -0.92
CA ILE A 135 8.51 4.54 0.13
C ILE A 135 7.39 4.57 1.17
N ILE A 136 7.74 4.52 2.44
CA ILE A 136 6.80 4.79 3.53
C ILE A 136 6.93 6.26 3.92
N LEU A 137 5.93 7.03 3.54
CA LEU A 137 5.82 8.45 3.83
C LEU A 137 5.35 8.62 5.27
N LEU A 138 6.07 9.45 6.01
CA LEU A 138 5.73 9.85 7.37
C LEU A 138 5.11 11.27 7.34
N PRO A 139 3.81 11.43 7.68
CA PRO A 139 3.08 12.70 7.57
C PRO A 139 3.72 13.92 8.25
N LEU A 140 4.48 13.68 9.32
CA LEU A 140 5.03 14.73 10.16
C LEU A 140 6.50 15.04 9.87
N ASP A 141 7.11 14.28 8.96
CA ASP A 141 8.54 14.36 8.64
C ASP A 141 8.76 14.76 7.17
N GLU A 142 9.93 15.34 6.91
CA GLU A 142 10.34 15.72 5.56
C GLU A 142 10.70 14.49 4.72
N ARG A 143 10.67 14.62 3.38
CA ARG A 143 10.96 13.49 2.46
C ARG A 143 12.24 12.72 2.81
N LYS A 144 13.28 13.45 3.23
CA LYS A 144 14.61 12.88 3.53
C LYS A 144 14.60 11.90 4.72
N ASP A 145 13.58 12.00 5.57
CA ASP A 145 13.43 11.22 6.79
C ASP A 145 12.41 10.07 6.61
N TRP A 146 11.78 9.95 5.43
CA TRP A 146 10.90 8.83 5.09
C TRP A 146 11.68 7.52 4.92
N TYR A 147 10.98 6.38 4.99
CA TYR A 147 11.62 5.08 4.78
C TYR A 147 11.64 4.74 3.28
N PHE A 148 12.83 4.73 2.69
CA PHE A 148 13.09 4.23 1.34
C PHE A 148 13.47 2.76 1.44
N LEU A 149 12.65 1.87 0.88
CA LEU A 149 12.81 0.43 1.09
C LEU A 149 13.71 -0.26 0.05
N ASP A 150 14.10 0.46 -1.01
CA ASP A 150 14.88 -0.05 -2.15
C ASP A 150 14.34 -1.40 -2.70
N GLU A 151 13.01 -1.55 -2.67
CA GLU A 151 12.33 -2.75 -3.10
C GLU A 151 11.02 -2.43 -3.83
N ASN A 152 10.69 -3.27 -4.82
CA ASN A 152 9.45 -3.13 -5.56
C ASN A 152 8.22 -3.58 -4.78
N PHE A 153 7.03 -3.19 -5.26
CA PHE A 153 5.75 -3.52 -4.63
C PHE A 153 5.53 -5.00 -4.28
N GLU A 154 5.93 -5.95 -5.15
CA GLU A 154 5.74 -7.38 -4.85
C GLU A 154 6.64 -7.85 -3.69
N SER A 155 7.87 -7.34 -3.64
CA SER A 155 8.84 -7.69 -2.58
C SER A 155 8.39 -7.11 -1.25
N PHE A 156 8.02 -5.82 -1.25
CA PHE A 156 7.41 -5.15 -0.10
C PHE A 156 6.20 -5.92 0.44
N LEU A 157 5.23 -6.21 -0.44
CA LEU A 157 4.00 -6.89 -0.04
C LEU A 157 4.29 -8.29 0.54
N ARG A 158 5.22 -9.03 -0.07
CA ARG A 158 5.62 -10.36 0.41
C ARG A 158 6.30 -10.27 1.78
N ASN A 159 7.19 -9.31 1.98
CA ASN A 159 7.87 -9.09 3.25
C ASN A 159 6.90 -8.68 4.35
N PHE A 160 5.98 -7.76 4.06
CA PHE A 160 4.92 -7.34 4.98
C PHE A 160 4.01 -8.52 5.36
N CYS A 161 3.65 -9.35 4.38
CA CYS A 161 2.83 -10.54 4.64
C CYS A 161 3.55 -11.65 5.42
N ASN A 162 4.83 -11.89 5.15
CA ASN A 162 5.63 -12.86 5.88
C ASN A 162 5.82 -12.46 7.35
N ASN A 163 5.76 -11.15 7.64
CA ASN A 163 5.81 -10.60 8.99
C ASN A 163 4.41 -10.33 9.57
N GLU A 164 3.35 -10.87 8.95
CA GLU A 164 1.97 -10.80 9.42
C GLU A 164 1.49 -9.37 9.76
N GLY A 165 1.91 -8.40 8.96
CA GLY A 165 1.53 -6.99 9.10
C GLY A 165 2.45 -6.15 9.98
N VAL A 166 3.56 -6.71 10.48
CA VAL A 166 4.58 -5.95 11.21
C VAL A 166 5.42 -5.12 10.22
N LYS A 167 5.67 -3.85 10.59
CA LYS A 167 6.51 -2.90 9.86
C LYS A 167 8.00 -3.27 9.96
N TYR A 168 8.41 -4.28 9.19
CA TYR A 168 9.76 -4.87 9.29
C TYR A 168 10.91 -3.90 9.03
N TRP A 169 10.67 -2.82 8.29
CA TRP A 169 11.66 -1.76 8.03
C TRP A 169 11.99 -0.90 9.25
N GLU A 170 11.16 -0.93 10.30
CA GLU A 170 11.44 -0.22 11.57
C GLU A 170 12.34 -1.04 12.51
N ILE A 171 12.60 -2.31 12.16
CA ILE A 171 13.37 -3.26 12.98
C ILE A 171 14.81 -3.42 12.45
N SER A 172 15.07 -2.94 11.24
CA SER A 172 16.35 -3.05 10.53
C SER A 172 17.34 -1.94 10.84
#